data_AF-A0A846T5P9-F1
#
_entry.id   AF-A0A846T5P9-F1
#
_cell.length_a   1.000
_cell.length_b   1.000
_cell.length_c   1.000
_cell.angle_alpha   90.00
_cell.angle_beta   90.00
_cell.angle_gamma   90.00
#
_symmetry.space_group_name_H-M   'P 1'
#
loop_
_entity.id
_entity.type
_entity.pdbx_description
1 polymer ?
#
loop_
_entity_poly.entity_id
_entity_poly.type
_entity_poly.pdbx_seq_one_letter_code
_entity_poly.pdbx_strand_id
1 'polypeptide(L)'
;MQDLLEFFNTRTESMVTFLETLVRYESPSKEKHLVDILSNYLHQILQELGADVTVYPREKVGNIHLAKWHSQAQGQPILILAHLDT
;
A
#
# COMPACT_ATOMS: atom_id res chain seq x y z
N MET A 1 17.58 1.51 -18.93
CA MET A 1 17.42 0.24 -18.17
C MET A 1 18.46 0.13 -17.06
N GLN A 2 19.74 0.38 -17.34
CA GLN A 2 20.80 0.44 -16.31
C GLN A 2 20.42 1.36 -15.13
N ASP A 3 19.85 2.52 -15.44
CA ASP A 3 19.46 3.53 -14.43
C ASP A 3 18.37 3.06 -13.47
N LEU A 4 17.40 2.27 -13.95
CA LEU A 4 16.34 1.72 -13.09
C LEU A 4 16.90 0.62 -12.17
N LEU A 5 17.79 -0.22 -12.69
CA LEU A 5 18.42 -1.26 -11.88
C LEU A 5 19.26 -0.64 -10.76
N GLU A 6 20.06 0.39 -11.06
CA GLU A 6 20.82 1.13 -10.06
C GLU A 6 19.91 1.85 -9.06
N PHE A 7 18.82 2.47 -9.54
CA PHE A 7 17.82 3.10 -8.68
C PHE A 7 17.23 2.14 -7.64
N PHE A 8 16.88 0.91 -8.04
CA PHE A 8 16.33 -0.08 -7.12
C PHE A 8 17.41 -0.68 -6.21
N ASN A 9 18.59 -1.01 -6.74
CA ASN A 9 19.69 -1.57 -5.95
C ASN A 9 20.12 -0.64 -4.80
N THR A 10 20.22 0.66 -5.07
CA THR A 10 20.56 1.67 -4.06
C THR A 10 19.49 1.84 -2.97
N ARG A 11 18.27 1.34 -3.19
CA ARG A 11 17.14 1.43 -2.25
C ARG A 11 16.76 0.09 -1.61
N THR A 12 17.39 -1.01 -2.00
CA THR A 12 17.03 -2.36 -1.54
C THR A 12 16.96 -2.45 -0.02
N GLU A 13 17.94 -1.90 0.70
CA GLU A 13 17.94 -1.91 2.16
C GLU A 13 16.69 -1.21 2.73
N SER A 14 16.35 -0.01 2.24
CA SER A 14 15.16 0.70 2.68
C SER A 14 13.86 -0.05 2.36
N MET A 15 13.78 -0.73 1.21
CA MET A 15 12.63 -1.55 0.83
C MET A 15 12.49 -2.77 1.74
N VAL A 16 13.59 -3.40 2.13
CA VAL A 16 13.61 -4.53 3.06
C VAL A 16 13.21 -4.08 4.47
N THR A 17 13.73 -2.95 4.98
CA THR A 17 13.31 -2.38 6.27
C THR A 17 11.83 -2.02 6.28
N PHE A 18 11.32 -1.48 5.17
CA PHE A 18 9.90 -1.21 5.03
C PHE A 18 9.07 -2.51 5.06
N LEU A 19 9.47 -3.53 4.31
CA LEU A 19 8.83 -4.83 4.34
C LEU A 19 8.85 -5.46 5.74
N GLU A 20 9.97 -5.37 6.46
CA GLU A 20 10.07 -5.81 7.85
C GLU A 20 9.06 -5.11 8.75
N THR A 21 8.84 -3.81 8.54
CA THR A 21 7.82 -3.06 9.27
C THR A 21 6.43 -3.61 8.98
N LEU A 22 6.11 -3.87 7.70
CA LEU A 22 4.80 -4.40 7.31
C LEU A 22 4.54 -5.80 7.88
N VAL A 23 5.52 -6.71 7.81
CA VAL A 23 5.32 -8.09 8.31
C VAL A 23 5.24 -8.20 9.83
N ARG A 24 5.62 -7.15 10.57
CA ARG A 24 5.43 -7.07 12.03
C ARG A 24 4.00 -6.65 12.42
N TYR A 25 3.20 -6.15 11.48
CA TYR A 25 1.76 -6.03 11.68
C TYR A 25 1.11 -7.38 11.38
N GLU A 26 0.61 -8.04 12.42
CA GLU A 26 -0.32 -9.14 12.25
C GLU A 26 -1.51 -8.66 11.40
N SER A 27 -1.93 -9.45 10.43
CA SER A 27 -3.02 -9.12 9.49
C SER A 27 -3.87 -10.34 9.07
N PRO A 28 -4.20 -11.29 9.97
CA PRO A 28 -4.95 -12.48 9.56
C PRO A 28 -6.33 -12.12 9.00
N SER A 29 -6.71 -12.75 7.89
CA SER A 29 -7.86 -12.40 7.03
C SER A 29 -9.20 -12.21 7.78
N LYS A 30 -9.41 -12.94 8.89
CA LYS A 30 -10.65 -12.90 9.68
C LYS A 30 -10.61 -11.92 10.86
N GLU A 31 -9.44 -11.39 11.19
CA GLU A 31 -9.27 -10.41 12.26
C GLU A 31 -9.27 -9.00 11.67
N LYS A 32 -10.45 -8.53 11.30
CA LYS A 32 -10.65 -7.22 10.67
C LYS A 32 -9.85 -6.10 11.35
N HIS A 33 -9.87 -6.06 12.68
CA HIS A 33 -9.22 -4.99 13.44
C HIS A 33 -7.70 -4.93 13.20
N LEU A 34 -7.05 -6.08 13.01
CA LEU A 34 -5.61 -6.16 12.72
C LEU A 34 -5.30 -5.70 11.30
N VAL A 35 -6.10 -6.14 10.32
CA VAL A 35 -5.99 -5.68 8.92
C VAL A 35 -6.24 -4.17 8.80
N ASP A 36 -7.20 -3.64 9.56
CA ASP A 36 -7.50 -2.21 9.61
C ASP A 36 -6.33 -1.39 10.20
N ILE A 37 -5.58 -1.93 11.17
CA ILE A 37 -4.38 -1.25 11.70
C ILE A 37 -3.31 -1.12 10.60
N LEU A 38 -2.99 -2.23 9.90
CA LEU A 38 -1.99 -2.21 8.80
C LEU A 38 -2.43 -1.30 7.65
N SER A 39 -3.70 -1.37 7.24
CA SER A 39 -4.21 -0.53 6.15
C SER A 39 -4.26 0.96 6.51
N ASN A 40 -4.54 1.32 7.78
CA ASN A 40 -4.44 2.70 8.26
C ASN A 40 -2.99 3.20 8.31
N TYR A 41 -2.02 2.35 8.63
CA TYR A 41 -0.60 2.69 8.51
C TYR A 41 -0.22 2.99 7.07
N LEU A 42 -0.60 2.12 6.12
CA LEU A 42 -0.37 2.33 4.70
C LEU A 42 -1.12 3.54 4.14
N HIS A 43 -2.31 3.87 4.66
CA HIS A 43 -3.05 5.08 4.28
C HIS A 43 -2.20 6.33 4.41
N GLN A 44 -1.49 6.49 5.54
CA GLN A 44 -0.64 7.66 5.79
C GLN A 44 0.51 7.72 4.76
N ILE A 45 1.16 6.59 4.49
CA ILE A 45 2.25 6.50 3.52
C ILE A 45 1.76 6.85 2.11
N LEU A 46 0.59 6.35 1.73
CA LEU A 46 -0.01 6.65 0.42
C LEU A 46 -0.29 8.15 0.28
N GLN A 47 -0.79 8.81 1.33
CA GLN A 47 -0.98 10.26 1.35
C GLN A 47 0.36 11.03 1.27
N GLU A 48 1.39 10.59 2.00
CA GLU A 48 2.74 11.17 1.92
C GLU A 48 3.35 11.04 0.52
N LEU A 49 3.04 9.96 -0.19
CA LEU A 49 3.40 9.76 -1.60
C LEU A 49 2.49 10.53 -2.58
N GLY A 50 1.60 11.39 -2.09
CA GLY A 50 0.75 12.28 -2.90
C GLY A 50 -0.52 11.63 -3.44
N ALA A 51 -0.97 10.52 -2.87
CA ALA A 51 -2.24 9.91 -3.26
C ALA A 51 -3.44 10.64 -2.66
N ASP A 52 -4.54 10.67 -3.42
CA ASP A 52 -5.87 10.83 -2.86
C ASP A 52 -6.41 9.44 -2.47
N VAL A 53 -6.69 9.23 -1.18
CA VAL A 53 -7.02 7.91 -0.62
C VAL A 53 -8.48 7.89 -0.15
N THR A 54 -9.28 7.03 -0.76
CA THR A 54 -10.66 6.73 -0.33
C THR A 54 -10.72 5.39 0.39
N VAL A 55 -11.37 5.35 1.54
CA VAL A 55 -11.60 4.12 2.32
C VAL A 55 -13.02 3.62 2.09
N TYR A 56 -13.16 2.34 1.73
CA TYR A 56 -14.45 1.64 1.63
C TYR A 56 -14.58 0.64 2.78
N PRO A 57 -15.44 0.92 3.78
CA PRO A 57 -15.63 0.05 4.93
C PRO A 57 -16.19 -1.32 4.57
N ARG A 58 -15.76 -2.35 5.30
CA ARG A 58 -16.30 -3.72 5.19
C ARG A 58 -16.61 -4.28 6.58
N GLU A 59 -17.67 -5.07 6.70
CA GLU A 59 -18.12 -5.55 8.02
C GLU A 59 -17.24 -6.65 8.61
N LYS A 60 -16.85 -7.64 7.79
CA LYS A 60 -16.26 -8.91 8.28
C LYS A 60 -14.75 -9.01 8.14
N VAL A 61 -14.13 -8.18 7.31
CA VAL A 61 -12.70 -8.21 6.99
C VAL A 61 -12.18 -6.78 6.80
N GLY A 62 -10.88 -6.64 6.57
CA GLY A 62 -10.23 -5.33 6.41
C GLY A 62 -10.90 -4.41 5.38
N ASN A 63 -10.80 -3.10 5.63
CA ASN A 63 -11.29 -2.07 4.71
C ASN A 63 -10.53 -2.10 3.37
N ILE A 64 -11.17 -1.64 2.30
CA ILE A 64 -10.50 -1.43 1.01
C ILE A 64 -9.99 0.01 0.96
N HIS A 65 -8.71 0.18 0.64
CA HIS A 65 -8.10 1.49 0.43
C HIS A 65 -7.84 1.68 -1.07
N LEU A 66 -8.48 2.69 -1.66
CA LEU A 66 -8.28 3.09 -3.04
C LEU A 66 -7.43 4.35 -3.07
N ALA A 67 -6.17 4.21 -3.47
CA ALA A 67 -5.26 5.32 -3.70
C ALA A 67 -5.24 5.70 -5.17
N LYS A 68 -5.41 7.00 -5.46
CA LYS A 68 -5.35 7.53 -6.82
C LYS A 68 -4.25 8.59 -6.93
N TRP A 69 -3.45 8.47 -7.97
CA TRP A 69 -2.48 9.50 -8.39
C TRP A 69 -2.85 9.98 -9.79
N HIS A 70 -2.60 11.25 -10.05
CA HIS A 70 -2.77 11.85 -11.37
C HIS A 70 -4.15 11.61 -12.00
N SER A 71 -5.23 11.70 -11.21
CA SER A 71 -6.62 11.40 -11.63
C SER A 71 -7.12 12.19 -12.85
N GLN A 72 -6.43 13.27 -13.23
CA GLN A 72 -6.75 14.12 -14.39
C GLN A 72 -5.79 13.91 -15.58
N ALA A 73 -4.83 12.98 -15.49
CA ALA A 73 -3.90 12.71 -16.57
C ALA A 73 -4.62 12.06 -17.76
N GLN A 74 -4.17 12.40 -18.96
CA GLN A 74 -4.66 11.78 -20.19
C GLN A 74 -3.98 10.41 -20.38
N GLY A 75 -4.74 9.42 -20.84
CA GLY A 75 -4.23 8.08 -21.13
C GLY A 75 -5.06 6.96 -20.48
N GLN A 76 -4.62 5.72 -20.68
CA GLN A 76 -5.24 4.57 -20.03
C GLN A 76 -4.74 4.45 -18.58
N PRO A 77 -5.63 4.21 -17.60
CA PRO A 77 -5.22 4.04 -16.21
C PRO A 77 -4.47 2.73 -16.01
N ILE A 78 -3.53 2.73 -15.05
CA ILE A 78 -2.89 1.52 -14.54
C ILE A 78 -3.56 1.15 -13.22
N LEU A 79 -3.98 -0.11 -13.08
CA LEU A 79 -4.49 -0.66 -11.82
C LEU A 79 -3.42 -1.55 -11.18
N ILE A 80 -3.00 -1.18 -9.97
CA ILE A 80 -2.21 -2.05 -9.09
C ILE A 80 -3.16 -2.57 -8.01
N LEU A 81 -3.31 -3.89 -7.93
CA LEU A 81 -4.16 -4.56 -6.95
C LEU A 81 -3.29 -5.43 -6.05
N ALA A 82 -3.45 -5.28 -4.74
CA ALA A 82 -2.77 -6.07 -3.72
C ALA A 82 -3.76 -6.39 -2.58
N HIS A 83 -3.46 -7.45 -1.83
CA HIS A 83 -4.12 -7.74 -0.56
C HIS A 83 -3.10 -7.55 0.57
N LEU A 84 -3.60 -7.21 1.77
CA LEU A 84 -2.77 -6.92 2.93
C LEU A 84 -2.86 -8.01 3.99
N ASP A 85 -3.91 -8.83 3.92
CA ASP A 85 -4.19 -9.90 4.85
C ASP A 85 -3.38 -11.17 4.60
N THR A 86 -3.17 -11.92 5.67
CA THR A 86 -2.53 -13.24 5.70
C THR A 86 -3.47 -14.36 6.15
#